data_AF-A0A2T3JIU9-F1
#
_entry.id   AF-A0A2T3JIU9-F1
#
_cell.length_a   1.000
_cell.length_b   1.000
_cell.length_c   1.000
_cell.angle_alpha   90.00
_cell.angle_beta   90.00
_cell.angle_gamma   90.00
#
_symmetry.space_group_name_H-M   'P 1'
#
loop_
_entity.id
_entity.type
_entity.pdbx_description
1 polymer ?
#
loop_
_entity_poly.entity_id
_entity_poly.type
_entity_poly.pdbx_seq_one_letter_code
_entity_poly.pdbx_strand_id
1 'polypeptide(L)'
;MTNYQHYLATVERVYPVVFAELASTWCVECSEGSGNQIKLVAANGTVYHRLDVAPINAPDMWTDKQPISDAFIEYIARGFARVTPLRQSVYRNNMSHWLERGLQGLQSVFSEREGLLQAVSQVDYPYPSKVKLDGDYFPCWVLGEKDNQIMVSVIDRRCGTLMKSLPVVGEQLVDTEHWFSAQVIDSSEEAIETAHYHIADLVTAPIDRTEDEPKLADVITNPCASTISPVVSVMLMMAVVVAFFVILKIVLGF
;
A
#
# COMPACT_ATOMS: atom_id res chain seq x y z
N MET A 1 21.69 -15.79 -12.08
CA MET A 1 20.60 -15.44 -11.16
C MET A 1 19.64 -14.55 -11.93
N THR A 2 18.37 -14.91 -12.07
CA THR A 2 17.36 -14.04 -12.70
C THR A 2 17.01 -12.88 -11.76
N ASN A 3 16.42 -11.80 -12.27
CA ASN A 3 15.94 -10.71 -11.41
C ASN A 3 14.89 -11.20 -10.40
N TYR A 4 14.07 -12.17 -10.79
CA TYR A 4 13.12 -12.79 -9.87
C TYR A 4 13.81 -13.54 -8.72
N GLN A 5 14.84 -14.33 -9.01
CA GLN A 5 15.63 -15.00 -7.97
C GLN A 5 16.32 -13.99 -7.05
N HIS A 6 16.85 -12.90 -7.62
CA HIS A 6 17.46 -11.84 -6.82
C HIS A 6 16.44 -11.18 -5.89
N TYR A 7 15.26 -10.85 -6.41
CA TYR A 7 14.13 -10.35 -5.64
C TYR A 7 13.77 -11.29 -4.49
N LEU A 8 13.54 -12.58 -4.74
CA LEU A 8 13.19 -13.54 -3.69
C LEU A 8 14.27 -13.62 -2.60
N ALA A 9 15.55 -13.67 -2.97
CA ALA A 9 16.65 -13.69 -2.02
C ALA A 9 16.72 -12.41 -1.16
N THR A 10 16.36 -11.25 -1.74
CA THR A 10 16.26 -10.00 -0.98
C THR A 10 15.06 -10.05 -0.02
N VAL A 11 13.88 -10.48 -0.48
CA VAL A 11 12.67 -10.62 0.35
C VAL A 11 12.91 -11.56 1.54
N GLU A 12 13.58 -12.70 1.32
CA GLU A 12 13.92 -13.67 2.38
C GLU A 12 14.79 -13.08 3.50
N ARG A 13 15.63 -12.09 3.17
CA ARG A 13 16.45 -11.38 4.16
C ARG A 13 15.69 -10.26 4.88
N VAL A 14 14.81 -9.57 4.18
CA VAL A 14 14.04 -8.44 4.73
C VAL A 14 12.91 -8.91 5.64
N TYR A 15 12.22 -9.99 5.25
CA TYR A 15 11.08 -10.53 5.99
C TYR A 15 11.30 -10.73 7.49
N PRO A 16 12.35 -11.45 7.96
CA PRO A 16 12.55 -11.67 9.39
C PRO A 16 12.79 -10.36 10.16
N VAL A 17 13.40 -9.35 9.52
CA VAL A 17 13.62 -8.03 10.13
C VAL A 17 12.28 -7.32 10.31
N VAL A 18 11.48 -7.22 9.24
CA VAL A 18 10.14 -6.62 9.28
C VAL A 18 9.26 -7.31 10.31
N PHE A 19 9.24 -8.65 10.30
CA PHE A 19 8.42 -9.41 11.22
C PHE A 19 8.84 -9.17 12.67
N ALA A 20 10.14 -9.13 12.98
CA ALA A 20 10.63 -8.87 14.32
C ALA A 20 10.21 -7.49 14.85
N GLU A 21 10.12 -6.47 14.00
CA GLU A 21 9.67 -5.13 14.41
C GLU A 21 8.16 -5.03 14.62
N LEU A 22 7.39 -5.82 13.88
CA LEU A 22 5.93 -5.88 14.02
C LEU A 22 5.49 -6.86 15.10
N ALA A 23 6.33 -7.84 15.47
CA ALA A 23 6.08 -8.92 16.42
C ALA A 23 5.89 -8.39 17.84
N SER A 24 4.68 -7.89 18.08
CA SER A 24 4.14 -7.56 19.39
C SER A 24 2.72 -8.10 19.46
N THR A 25 2.21 -8.32 20.67
CA THR A 25 0.82 -8.76 20.82
C THR A 25 -0.11 -7.61 20.41
N TRP A 26 -0.87 -7.81 19.34
CA TRP A 26 -1.87 -6.87 18.87
C TRP A 26 -3.27 -7.24 19.36
N CYS A 27 -4.09 -6.24 19.60
CA CYS A 27 -5.51 -6.40 19.87
C CYS A 27 -6.36 -5.50 18.98
N VAL A 28 -7.61 -5.92 18.81
CA VAL A 28 -8.65 -5.14 18.15
C VAL A 28 -9.04 -3.98 19.07
N GLU A 29 -9.14 -2.78 18.52
CA GLU A 29 -9.78 -1.65 19.16
C GLU A 29 -10.88 -1.10 18.25
N CYS A 30 -12.12 -1.20 18.73
CA CYS A 30 -13.30 -0.68 18.05
C CYS A 30 -13.53 0.77 18.49
N SER A 31 -13.75 1.69 17.55
CA SER A 31 -14.00 3.10 17.89
C SER A 31 -15.38 3.30 18.52
N GLU A 32 -15.44 3.95 19.69
CA GLU A 32 -16.70 4.38 20.31
C GLU A 32 -17.14 5.71 19.71
N GLY A 33 -18.12 5.67 18.81
CA GLY A 33 -18.77 6.86 18.25
C GLY A 33 -18.41 7.13 16.79
N SER A 34 -19.43 7.00 15.94
CA SER A 34 -19.42 7.27 14.49
C SER A 34 -18.25 6.67 13.71
N GLY A 35 -18.41 5.42 13.27
CA GLY A 35 -17.83 4.95 12.01
C GLY A 35 -17.01 3.68 12.17
N ASN A 36 -17.59 2.55 11.76
CA ASN A 36 -17.08 1.61 10.74
C ASN A 36 -15.56 1.41 10.61
N GLN A 37 -14.76 1.62 11.64
CA GLN A 37 -13.31 1.50 11.59
C GLN A 37 -12.81 0.81 12.83
N ILE A 38 -11.92 -0.14 12.58
CA ILE A 38 -11.27 -0.99 13.56
C ILE A 38 -9.78 -0.73 13.48
N LYS A 39 -9.13 -0.65 14.64
CA LYS A 39 -7.69 -0.46 14.75
C LYS A 39 -7.05 -1.75 15.27
N LEU A 40 -5.93 -2.14 14.69
CA LEU A 40 -5.08 -3.19 15.23
C LEU A 40 -3.95 -2.49 15.99
N VAL A 41 -3.98 -2.64 17.31
CA VAL A 41 -3.16 -1.86 18.23
C VAL A 41 -2.27 -2.80 19.03
N ALA A 42 -0.99 -2.48 19.18
CA ALA A 42 -0.14 -3.23 20.09
C ALA A 42 -0.40 -2.88 21.56
N ALA A 43 0.12 -3.72 22.45
CA ALA A 43 0.00 -3.52 23.90
C ALA A 43 0.50 -2.15 24.42
N ASN A 44 1.40 -1.48 23.68
CA ASN A 44 1.91 -0.14 24.02
C ASN A 44 1.02 1.02 23.51
N GLY A 45 -0.10 0.73 22.84
CA GLY A 45 -1.01 1.72 22.27
C GLY A 45 -0.67 2.15 20.83
N THR A 46 0.39 1.61 20.22
CA THR A 46 0.73 1.90 18.83
C THR A 46 -0.29 1.29 17.87
N VAL A 47 -0.87 2.10 16.99
CA VAL A 47 -1.78 1.63 15.94
C VAL A 47 -0.96 1.17 14.74
N TYR A 48 -0.90 -0.14 14.52
CA TYR A 48 -0.18 -0.73 13.38
C TYR A 48 -1.05 -0.86 12.14
N HIS A 49 -2.36 -1.00 12.30
CA HIS A 49 -3.26 -1.19 11.15
C HIS A 49 -4.63 -0.56 11.40
N ARG A 50 -5.28 -0.15 10.31
CA ARG A 50 -6.65 0.38 10.30
C ARG A 50 -7.47 -0.37 9.25
N LEU A 51 -8.69 -0.73 9.63
CA LEU A 51 -9.64 -1.46 8.81
C LEU A 51 -10.97 -0.75 8.81
N ASP A 52 -11.41 -0.31 7.63
CA ASP A 52 -12.75 0.22 7.44
C ASP A 52 -13.71 -0.96 7.17
N VAL A 53 -14.65 -1.19 8.10
CA VAL A 53 -15.58 -2.33 8.11
C VAL A 53 -17.01 -1.83 7.93
N ALA A 54 -17.78 -2.48 7.05
CA ALA A 54 -19.20 -2.17 6.90
C ALA A 54 -19.95 -2.41 8.23
N PRO A 55 -20.95 -1.57 8.59
CA PRO A 55 -21.60 -1.61 9.90
C PRO A 55 -22.24 -2.97 10.23
N ILE A 56 -22.64 -3.71 9.20
CA ILE A 56 -23.34 -5.00 9.31
C ILE A 56 -22.40 -6.14 9.75
N ASN A 57 -21.09 -6.01 9.49
CA ASN A 57 -20.11 -7.09 9.71
C ASN A 57 -19.19 -6.83 10.91
N ALA A 58 -19.23 -5.64 11.50
CA ALA A 58 -18.26 -5.21 12.50
C ALA A 58 -18.33 -5.98 13.84
N PRO A 59 -19.51 -6.23 14.46
CA PRO A 59 -19.54 -6.82 15.80
C PRO A 59 -19.22 -8.32 15.83
N ASP A 60 -19.63 -9.07 14.79
CA ASP A 60 -19.52 -10.54 14.77
C ASP A 60 -18.12 -11.01 14.35
N MET A 61 -17.41 -10.22 13.54
CA MET A 61 -16.08 -10.59 13.02
C MET A 61 -14.94 -10.09 13.91
N TRP A 62 -15.13 -8.94 14.56
CA TRP A 62 -14.09 -8.23 15.29
C TRP A 62 -14.61 -7.77 16.65
N THR A 63 -14.29 -8.54 17.68
CA THR A 63 -14.67 -8.19 19.06
C THR A 63 -13.67 -7.22 19.66
N ASP A 64 -14.13 -6.17 20.34
CA ASP A 64 -13.24 -5.21 20.99
C ASP A 64 -12.30 -5.90 22.00
N LYS A 65 -11.03 -5.45 22.04
CA LYS A 65 -9.91 -6.02 22.80
C LYS A 65 -9.56 -7.48 22.50
N GLN A 66 -10.10 -8.05 21.42
CA GLN A 66 -9.72 -9.39 20.99
C GLN A 66 -8.26 -9.44 20.52
N PRO A 67 -7.46 -10.41 21.00
CA PRO A 67 -6.13 -10.64 20.45
C PRO A 67 -6.18 -11.03 18.98
N ILE A 68 -5.27 -10.47 18.19
CA ILE A 68 -5.09 -10.81 16.77
C ILE A 68 -4.16 -12.02 16.66
N SER A 69 -4.46 -12.91 15.72
CA SER A 69 -3.57 -14.04 15.40
C SER A 69 -2.33 -13.55 14.67
N ASP A 70 -1.18 -14.15 14.97
CA ASP A 70 0.10 -13.87 14.31
C ASP A 70 0.02 -13.99 12.78
N ALA A 71 -0.88 -14.82 12.25
CA ALA A 71 -1.10 -14.95 10.80
C ALA A 71 -1.43 -13.61 10.11
N PHE A 72 -2.13 -12.70 10.79
CA PHE A 72 -2.41 -11.36 10.27
C PHE A 72 -1.14 -10.49 10.24
N ILE A 73 -0.33 -10.57 11.30
CA ILE A 73 0.93 -9.83 11.42
C ILE A 73 1.91 -10.33 10.34
N GLU A 74 2.02 -11.65 10.20
CA GLU A 74 2.84 -12.28 9.16
C GLU A 74 2.38 -11.88 7.75
N TYR A 75 1.07 -11.82 7.48
CA TYR A 75 0.56 -11.40 6.18
C TYR A 75 0.97 -9.96 5.83
N ILE A 76 0.83 -9.03 6.78
CA ILE A 76 1.26 -7.64 6.61
C ILE A 76 2.78 -7.58 6.39
N ALA A 77 3.54 -8.30 7.23
CA ALA A 77 5.00 -8.39 7.15
C ALA A 77 5.48 -8.97 5.83
N ARG A 78 4.86 -10.05 5.32
CA ARG A 78 5.18 -10.66 4.01
C ARG A 78 4.94 -9.68 2.88
N GLY A 79 3.77 -9.02 2.87
CA GLY A 79 3.48 -8.01 1.85
C GLY A 79 4.47 -6.85 1.88
N PHE A 80 4.83 -6.40 3.08
CA PHE A 80 5.77 -5.30 3.24
C PHE A 80 7.21 -5.69 2.84
N ALA A 81 7.65 -6.88 3.21
CA ALA A 81 8.94 -7.44 2.78
C ALA A 81 9.01 -7.65 1.26
N ARG A 82 7.87 -7.90 0.60
CA ARG A 82 7.76 -8.06 -0.86
C ARG A 82 7.72 -6.74 -1.62
N VAL A 83 7.32 -5.65 -0.96
CA VAL A 83 7.32 -4.32 -1.60
C VAL A 83 8.65 -3.59 -1.43
N THR A 84 9.31 -3.77 -0.28
CA THR A 84 10.54 -3.06 0.10
C THR A 84 11.67 -3.09 -0.92
N PRO A 85 11.92 -4.19 -1.67
CA PRO A 85 12.99 -4.22 -2.66
C PRO A 85 12.64 -3.54 -3.98
N LEU A 86 11.39 -3.09 -4.17
CA LEU A 86 10.89 -2.61 -5.46
C LEU A 86 11.07 -1.09 -5.62
N ARG A 87 11.83 -0.68 -6.64
CA ARG A 87 12.02 0.76 -6.97
C ARG A 87 10.86 1.41 -7.72
N GLN A 88 9.88 0.62 -8.14
CA GLN A 88 8.73 1.13 -8.89
C GLN A 88 7.92 2.10 -8.01
N SER A 89 7.80 3.35 -8.46
CA SER A 89 7.15 4.42 -7.67
C SER A 89 5.74 4.08 -7.21
N VAL A 90 4.98 3.34 -8.02
CA VAL A 90 3.61 2.90 -7.68
C VAL A 90 3.55 2.00 -6.44
N TYR A 91 4.63 1.30 -6.12
CA TYR A 91 4.74 0.46 -4.94
C TYR A 91 5.48 1.19 -3.82
N ARG A 92 6.61 1.82 -4.16
CA ARG A 92 7.49 2.49 -3.19
C ARG A 92 6.84 3.65 -2.47
N ASN A 93 6.06 4.46 -3.17
CA ASN A 93 5.39 5.61 -2.56
C ASN A 93 4.25 5.21 -1.61
N ASN A 94 3.83 3.94 -1.63
CA ASN A 94 2.65 3.45 -0.91
C ASN A 94 2.99 2.40 0.15
N MET A 95 4.28 2.28 0.48
CA MET A 95 4.79 1.38 1.52
C MET A 95 4.10 1.61 2.87
N SER A 96 4.00 2.87 3.32
CA SER A 96 3.28 3.21 4.56
C SER A 96 1.78 2.89 4.47
N HIS A 97 1.15 3.11 3.31
CA HIS A 97 -0.26 2.76 3.11
C HIS A 97 -0.49 1.25 3.15
N TRP A 98 0.45 0.44 2.63
CA TRP A 98 0.40 -1.01 2.76
C TRP A 98 0.47 -1.45 4.23
N LEU A 99 1.42 -0.91 4.99
CA LEU A 99 1.54 -1.23 6.43
C LEU A 99 0.26 -0.90 7.20
N GLU A 100 -0.39 0.20 6.86
CA GLU A 100 -1.56 0.69 7.58
C GLU A 100 -2.88 0.06 7.12
N ARG A 101 -3.04 -0.24 5.82
CA ARG A 101 -4.31 -0.63 5.19
C ARG A 101 -4.25 -1.86 4.28
N GLY A 102 -3.13 -2.59 4.25
CA GLY A 102 -2.94 -3.78 3.41
C GLY A 102 -4.01 -4.87 3.57
N LEU A 103 -4.65 -5.00 4.74
CA LEU A 103 -5.76 -5.94 4.97
C LEU A 103 -7.11 -5.44 4.43
N GLN A 104 -7.26 -4.15 4.12
CA GLN A 104 -8.52 -3.55 3.65
C GLN A 104 -9.07 -4.27 2.41
N GLY A 105 -8.16 -4.64 1.50
CA GLY A 105 -8.52 -5.38 0.29
C GLY A 105 -9.16 -6.73 0.60
N LEU A 106 -8.56 -7.52 1.51
CA LEU A 106 -9.11 -8.82 1.92
C LEU A 106 -10.40 -8.67 2.72
N GLN A 107 -10.49 -7.67 3.58
CA GLN A 107 -11.67 -7.42 4.41
C GLN A 107 -12.93 -7.20 3.58
N SER A 108 -12.80 -6.59 2.39
CA SER A 108 -13.92 -6.39 1.46
C SER A 108 -14.38 -7.68 0.76
N VAL A 109 -13.58 -8.74 0.80
CA VAL A 109 -13.79 -10.00 0.07
C VAL A 109 -14.28 -11.11 1.01
N PHE A 110 -13.76 -11.14 2.22
CA PHE A 110 -14.08 -12.13 3.24
C PHE A 110 -14.97 -11.50 4.32
N SER A 111 -16.23 -11.94 4.37
CA SER A 111 -17.22 -11.48 5.35
C SER A 111 -17.15 -12.25 6.67
N GLU A 112 -16.47 -13.40 6.67
CA GLU A 112 -16.36 -14.31 7.82
C GLU A 112 -14.91 -14.36 8.31
N ARG A 113 -14.74 -14.40 9.64
CA ARG A 113 -13.42 -14.41 10.26
C ARG A 113 -12.58 -15.63 9.90
N GLU A 114 -13.20 -16.81 9.83
CA GLU A 114 -12.50 -18.05 9.48
C GLU A 114 -11.94 -18.01 8.06
N GLY A 115 -12.75 -17.56 7.09
CA GLY A 115 -12.29 -17.37 5.71
C GLY A 115 -11.19 -16.32 5.60
N LEU A 116 -11.29 -15.23 6.35
CA LEU A 116 -10.24 -14.21 6.39
C LEU A 116 -8.94 -14.76 7.00
N LEU A 117 -9.03 -15.49 8.12
CA LEU A 117 -7.89 -16.15 8.77
C LEU A 117 -7.21 -17.15 7.83
N GLN A 118 -8.01 -17.94 7.11
CA GLN A 118 -7.49 -18.88 6.12
C GLN A 118 -6.75 -18.14 4.98
N ALA A 119 -7.31 -17.04 4.48
CA ALA A 119 -6.70 -16.25 3.42
C ALA A 119 -5.36 -15.63 3.86
N VAL A 120 -5.30 -15.03 5.05
CA VAL A 120 -4.04 -14.44 5.57
C VAL A 120 -2.99 -15.49 5.95
N SER A 121 -3.40 -16.73 6.18
CA SER A 121 -2.49 -17.84 6.48
C SER A 121 -1.81 -18.42 5.24
N GLN A 122 -2.22 -18.04 4.03
CA GLN A 122 -1.58 -18.49 2.79
C GLN A 122 -0.24 -17.77 2.61
N VAL A 123 0.86 -18.53 2.65
CA VAL A 123 2.24 -18.00 2.61
C VAL A 123 2.56 -17.34 1.27
N ASP A 124 1.99 -17.85 0.18
CA ASP A 124 2.23 -17.31 -1.16
C ASP A 124 1.67 -15.89 -1.34
N TYR A 125 0.76 -15.46 -0.47
CA TYR A 125 0.15 -14.13 -0.50
C TYR A 125 0.59 -13.24 0.68
N PRO A 126 0.57 -11.91 0.50
CA PRO A 126 0.25 -11.16 -0.72
C PRO A 126 1.50 -10.82 -1.54
N TYR A 127 1.37 -10.61 -2.85
CA TYR A 127 2.50 -10.23 -3.70
C TYR A 127 2.14 -9.17 -4.75
N PRO A 128 3.12 -8.33 -5.16
CA PRO A 128 2.92 -7.33 -6.20
C PRO A 128 2.93 -7.99 -7.59
N SER A 129 2.04 -7.57 -8.48
CA SER A 129 1.95 -8.06 -9.86
C SER A 129 1.34 -7.02 -10.80
N LYS A 130 1.10 -7.41 -12.05
CA LYS A 130 0.24 -6.68 -12.99
C LYS A 130 -0.94 -7.54 -13.39
N VAL A 131 -2.11 -6.92 -13.46
CA VAL A 131 -3.34 -7.53 -13.95
C VAL A 131 -3.75 -6.91 -15.27
N LYS A 132 -4.18 -7.73 -16.22
CA LYS A 132 -4.72 -7.32 -17.52
C LYS A 132 -6.23 -7.17 -17.43
N LEU A 133 -6.71 -5.93 -17.53
CA LEU A 133 -8.12 -5.56 -17.52
C LEU A 133 -8.42 -4.73 -18.76
N ASP A 134 -9.46 -5.09 -19.50
CA ASP A 134 -9.92 -4.35 -20.69
C ASP A 134 -8.84 -4.07 -21.75
N GLY A 135 -7.82 -4.93 -21.84
CA GLY A 135 -6.70 -4.79 -22.78
C GLY A 135 -5.47 -4.07 -22.23
N ASP A 136 -5.59 -3.39 -21.09
CA ASP A 136 -4.53 -2.65 -20.42
C ASP A 136 -3.96 -3.41 -19.20
N TYR A 137 -2.71 -3.09 -18.83
CA TYR A 137 -2.06 -3.68 -17.65
C TYR A 137 -2.04 -2.69 -16.49
N PHE A 138 -2.53 -3.10 -15.33
CA PHE A 138 -2.56 -2.28 -14.11
C PHE A 138 -1.71 -2.92 -13.00
N PRO A 139 -0.89 -2.13 -12.27
CA PRO A 139 -0.22 -2.65 -11.08
C PRO A 139 -1.26 -3.04 -10.03
N CYS A 140 -1.05 -4.15 -9.34
CA CYS A 140 -1.98 -4.66 -8.37
C CYS A 140 -1.27 -5.43 -7.25
N TRP A 141 -1.96 -5.55 -6.12
CA TRP A 141 -1.67 -6.56 -5.12
C TRP A 141 -2.52 -7.79 -5.38
N VAL A 142 -1.86 -8.94 -5.43
CA VAL A 142 -2.55 -10.22 -5.36
C VAL A 142 -2.72 -10.57 -3.88
N LEU A 143 -3.98 -10.57 -3.43
CA LEU A 143 -4.34 -10.60 -2.02
C LEU A 143 -4.48 -12.01 -1.46
N GLY A 144 -4.98 -12.93 -2.28
CA GLY A 144 -5.31 -14.30 -1.88
C GLY A 144 -6.20 -14.97 -2.93
N GLU A 145 -6.70 -16.16 -2.60
CA GLU A 145 -7.62 -16.92 -3.45
C GLU A 145 -8.96 -17.15 -2.74
N LYS A 146 -10.05 -17.05 -3.49
CA LYS A 146 -11.41 -17.35 -3.02
C LYS A 146 -12.21 -18.00 -4.15
N ASP A 147 -12.87 -19.12 -3.87
CA ASP A 147 -13.75 -19.80 -4.84
C ASP A 147 -13.05 -20.10 -6.20
N ASN A 148 -11.77 -20.54 -6.15
CA ASN A 148 -10.89 -20.74 -7.32
C ASN A 148 -10.64 -19.49 -8.18
N GLN A 149 -10.91 -18.30 -7.64
CA GLN A 149 -10.59 -17.03 -8.27
C GLN A 149 -9.51 -16.32 -7.49
N ILE A 150 -8.59 -15.68 -8.21
CA ILE A 150 -7.53 -14.92 -7.59
C ILE A 150 -8.08 -13.52 -7.27
N MET A 151 -7.93 -13.11 -6.03
CA MET A 151 -8.42 -11.81 -5.57
C MET A 151 -7.31 -10.79 -5.68
N VAL A 152 -7.55 -9.72 -6.43
CA VAL A 152 -6.58 -8.63 -6.61
C VAL A 152 -7.16 -7.30 -6.18
N SER A 153 -6.31 -6.42 -5.67
CA SER A 153 -6.61 -4.99 -5.54
C SER A 153 -5.71 -4.21 -6.48
N VAL A 154 -6.32 -3.52 -7.44
CA VAL A 154 -5.61 -2.65 -8.38
C VAL A 154 -5.11 -1.43 -7.62
N ILE A 155 -3.89 -1.00 -7.93
CA ILE A 155 -3.30 0.20 -7.33
C ILE A 155 -3.57 1.36 -8.29
N ASP A 156 -4.23 2.42 -7.80
CA ASP A 156 -4.35 3.64 -8.58
C ASP A 156 -2.95 4.23 -8.79
N ARG A 157 -2.52 4.38 -10.05
CA ARG A 157 -1.18 4.89 -10.37
C ARG A 157 -0.96 6.35 -9.93
N ARG A 158 -2.03 7.11 -9.71
CA ARG A 158 -1.97 8.56 -9.41
C ARG A 158 -1.70 8.81 -7.94
N CYS A 159 -2.46 8.16 -7.08
CA CYS A 159 -2.42 8.32 -5.63
C CYS A 159 -1.87 7.10 -4.90
N GLY A 160 -1.70 5.98 -5.60
CA GLY A 160 -1.12 4.79 -5.02
C GLY A 160 -2.02 4.01 -4.07
N THR A 161 -3.28 4.43 -3.96
CA THR A 161 -4.26 3.81 -3.10
C THR A 161 -4.73 2.48 -3.67
N LEU A 162 -5.12 1.59 -2.76
CA LEU A 162 -5.74 0.32 -3.10
C LEU A 162 -7.17 0.58 -3.58
N MET A 163 -7.45 0.26 -4.84
CA MET A 163 -8.81 0.24 -5.37
C MET A 163 -9.56 -0.98 -4.82
N LYS A 164 -10.89 -0.98 -5.02
CA LYS A 164 -11.76 -2.08 -4.63
C LYS A 164 -11.24 -3.42 -5.18
N SER A 165 -11.24 -4.43 -4.32
CA SER A 165 -10.84 -5.78 -4.68
C SER A 165 -11.79 -6.39 -5.71
N LEU A 166 -11.22 -7.11 -6.66
CA LEU A 166 -11.95 -7.78 -7.74
C LEU A 166 -11.37 -9.18 -8.01
N PRO A 167 -12.22 -10.16 -8.36
CA PRO A 167 -11.75 -11.48 -8.75
C PRO A 167 -11.21 -11.47 -10.18
N VAL A 168 -10.15 -12.24 -10.42
CA VAL A 168 -9.57 -12.47 -11.75
C VAL A 168 -9.19 -13.92 -11.95
N VAL A 169 -9.08 -14.30 -13.23
CA VAL A 169 -8.49 -15.57 -13.66
C VAL A 169 -6.97 -15.43 -13.71
N GLY A 170 -6.23 -16.50 -13.39
CA GLY A 170 -4.76 -16.48 -13.36
C GLY A 170 -4.10 -16.02 -14.67
N GLU A 171 -4.74 -16.29 -15.81
CA GLU A 171 -4.27 -15.85 -17.15
C GLU A 171 -4.29 -14.32 -17.33
N GLN A 172 -5.05 -13.60 -16.51
CA GLN A 172 -5.06 -12.14 -16.50
C GLN A 172 -3.88 -11.57 -15.73
N LEU A 173 -3.18 -12.37 -14.91
CA LEU A 173 -1.99 -11.93 -14.21
C LEU A 173 -0.76 -12.08 -15.10
N VAL A 174 0.15 -11.11 -15.00
CA VAL A 174 1.48 -11.25 -15.56
C VAL A 174 2.25 -12.27 -14.74
N ASP A 175 2.83 -13.25 -15.42
CA ASP A 175 3.70 -14.25 -14.80
C ASP A 175 4.78 -13.59 -13.93
N THR A 176 5.04 -14.19 -12.76
CA THR A 176 5.94 -13.60 -11.75
C THR A 176 7.35 -13.38 -12.31
N GLU A 177 7.91 -14.33 -13.06
CA GLU A 177 9.25 -14.17 -13.63
C GLU A 177 9.29 -13.05 -14.66
N HIS A 178 8.28 -13.00 -15.52
CA HIS A 178 8.13 -11.95 -16.53
C HIS A 178 7.94 -10.58 -15.89
N TRP A 179 7.21 -10.52 -14.78
CA TRP A 179 6.98 -9.29 -14.03
C TRP A 179 8.30 -8.68 -13.55
N PHE A 180 9.24 -9.50 -13.07
CA PHE A 180 10.54 -9.04 -12.55
C PHE A 180 11.66 -8.94 -13.59
N SER A 181 11.47 -9.46 -14.80
CA SER A 181 12.49 -9.53 -15.86
C SER A 181 13.20 -8.20 -16.16
N ALA A 182 12.52 -7.06 -16.05
CA ALA A 182 13.07 -5.72 -16.33
C ALA A 182 13.09 -4.78 -15.11
N GLN A 183 12.86 -5.31 -13.90
CA GLN A 183 12.80 -4.49 -12.69
C GLN A 183 14.18 -4.26 -12.09
N VAL A 184 14.40 -3.04 -11.58
CA VAL A 184 15.54 -2.75 -10.71
C VAL A 184 15.13 -3.06 -9.28
N ILE A 185 15.90 -3.93 -8.64
CA ILE A 185 15.70 -4.41 -7.28
C ILE A 185 16.78 -3.82 -6.39
N ASP A 186 16.38 -3.28 -5.24
CA ASP A 186 17.31 -2.78 -4.23
C ASP A 186 18.14 -3.92 -3.61
N SER A 187 19.32 -3.55 -3.09
CA SER A 187 20.10 -4.47 -2.26
C SER A 187 19.36 -4.83 -0.97
N SER A 188 19.76 -5.92 -0.32
CA SER A 188 19.18 -6.31 0.98
C SER A 188 19.34 -5.22 2.04
N GLU A 189 20.47 -4.54 2.04
CA GLU A 189 20.81 -3.50 3.00
C GLU A 189 19.92 -2.27 2.80
N GLU A 190 19.76 -1.79 1.56
CA GLU A 190 18.88 -0.66 1.23
C GLU A 190 17.41 -0.98 1.51
N ALA A 191 16.98 -2.21 1.22
CA ALA A 191 15.60 -2.65 1.48
C ALA A 191 15.30 -2.75 2.99
N ILE A 192 16.27 -3.21 3.79
CA ILE A 192 16.16 -3.25 5.26
C ILE A 192 16.12 -1.83 5.83
N GLU A 193 16.99 -0.92 5.38
CA GLU A 193 16.97 0.48 5.82
C GLU A 193 15.63 1.15 5.50
N THR A 194 15.11 0.90 4.29
CA THR A 194 13.79 1.38 3.87
C THR A 194 12.69 0.82 4.76
N ALA A 195 12.76 -0.46 5.13
CA ALA A 195 11.79 -1.09 6.02
C ALA A 195 11.77 -0.41 7.40
N HIS A 196 12.93 -0.23 8.01
CA HIS A 196 13.08 0.44 9.30
C HIS A 196 12.50 1.85 9.28
N TYR A 197 12.79 2.63 8.23
CA TYR A 197 12.29 3.99 8.09
C TYR A 197 10.75 4.06 8.12
N HIS A 198 10.09 3.23 7.32
CA HIS A 198 8.63 3.24 7.19
C HIS A 198 7.92 2.64 8.42
N ILE A 199 8.50 1.64 9.08
CA ILE A 199 7.94 1.09 10.32
C ILE A 199 8.09 2.11 11.46
N ALA A 200 9.23 2.79 11.57
CA ALA A 200 9.41 3.87 12.54
C ALA A 200 8.45 5.04 12.30
N ASP A 201 8.23 5.44 11.04
CA ASP A 201 7.24 6.47 10.66
C ASP A 201 5.82 6.05 11.10
N LEU A 202 5.43 4.79 10.87
CA LEU A 202 4.14 4.26 11.31
C LEU A 202 3.96 4.33 12.84
N VAL A 203 4.99 3.97 13.61
CA VAL A 203 4.94 3.97 15.08
C VAL A 203 4.85 5.39 15.65
N THR A 204 5.50 6.36 15.00
CA THR A 204 5.65 7.73 15.49
C THR A 204 4.57 8.71 15.02
N ALA A 205 3.74 8.32 14.04
CA ALA A 205 2.71 9.16 13.45
C ALA A 205 1.33 9.00 14.14
N PRO A 206 0.89 9.91 15.03
CA PRO A 206 -0.50 10.02 15.44
C PRO A 206 -1.25 10.80 14.36
N ILE A 207 -1.28 10.28 13.12
CA ILE A 207 -1.86 11.04 12.02
C ILE A 207 -3.25 10.48 11.76
N ASP A 208 -4.22 11.26 12.20
CA ASP A 208 -5.55 11.34 11.59
C ASP A 208 -5.34 11.74 10.12
N ARG A 209 -5.00 10.75 9.28
CA ARG A 209 -5.03 10.87 7.83
C ARG A 209 -6.48 10.68 7.40
N THR A 210 -7.37 11.55 7.90
CA THR A 210 -8.55 11.90 7.11
C THR A 210 -8.05 12.30 5.74
N GLU A 211 -8.75 11.88 4.69
CA GLU A 211 -8.50 12.22 3.29
C GLU A 211 -8.62 13.75 3.04
N ASP A 212 -7.82 14.55 3.72
CA ASP A 212 -7.66 15.97 3.46
C ASP A 212 -6.98 16.07 2.09
N GLU A 213 -7.67 16.72 1.15
CA GLU A 213 -7.11 17.12 -0.14
C GLU A 213 -5.67 17.64 0.03
N PRO A 214 -4.74 17.22 -0.84
CA PRO A 214 -3.34 17.62 -0.71
C PRO A 214 -3.22 19.14 -0.69
N LYS A 215 -2.58 19.68 0.36
CA LYS A 215 -2.37 21.11 0.51
C LYS A 215 -1.22 21.53 -0.40
N LEU A 216 -1.27 22.78 -0.89
CA LEU A 216 -0.24 23.35 -1.77
C LEU A 216 1.18 23.27 -1.18
N ALA A 217 1.30 23.18 0.14
CA ALA A 217 2.57 23.01 0.85
C ALA A 217 3.19 21.61 0.66
N ASP A 218 2.37 20.55 0.57
CA ASP A 218 2.84 19.16 0.40
C ASP A 218 3.42 18.93 -1.01
N VAL A 219 2.94 19.72 -1.99
CA VAL A 219 3.44 19.74 -3.37
C VAL A 219 4.87 20.25 -3.47
N ILE A 220 5.28 21.13 -2.53
CA ILE A 220 6.61 21.75 -2.52
C ILE A 220 7.63 20.84 -1.84
N THR A 221 7.23 20.12 -0.78
CA THR A 221 8.11 19.24 -0.02
C THR A 221 8.30 17.88 -0.66
N ASN A 222 7.31 17.35 -1.39
CA ASN A 222 7.40 16.09 -2.12
C ASN A 222 6.84 16.23 -3.55
N PRO A 223 7.63 16.71 -4.52
CA PRO A 223 7.19 16.88 -5.88
C PRO A 223 7.10 15.50 -6.59
N CYS A 224 5.99 14.80 -6.40
CA CYS A 224 5.58 13.73 -7.32
C CYS A 224 4.74 14.34 -8.46
N ALA A 225 4.90 13.81 -9.67
CA ALA A 225 4.25 14.32 -10.88
C ALA A 225 2.71 14.28 -10.86
N SER A 226 2.08 13.72 -9.81
CA SER A 226 0.63 13.57 -9.66
C SER A 226 0.01 14.36 -8.49
N THR A 227 0.79 15.11 -7.69
CA THR A 227 0.24 15.99 -6.63
C THR A 227 -0.31 17.32 -7.17
N ILE A 228 -0.22 17.53 -8.48
CA ILE A 228 -0.70 18.74 -9.14
C ILE A 228 -2.02 18.40 -9.83
N SER A 229 -3.15 18.88 -9.29
CA SER A 229 -4.43 18.89 -9.98
C SER A 229 -4.21 19.41 -11.42
N PRO A 230 -4.84 18.81 -12.45
CA PRO A 230 -4.70 19.27 -13.85
C PRO A 230 -4.90 20.79 -14.00
N VAL A 231 -5.77 21.38 -13.17
CA VAL A 231 -6.03 22.82 -13.12
C VAL A 231 -4.81 23.60 -12.60
N VAL A 232 -4.16 23.12 -11.55
CA VAL A 232 -2.96 23.74 -10.97
C VAL A 232 -1.77 23.64 -11.92
N SER A 233 -1.65 22.53 -12.66
CA SER A 233 -0.59 22.33 -13.66
C SER A 233 -0.74 23.32 -14.81
N VAL A 234 -1.97 23.50 -15.30
CA VAL A 234 -2.29 24.49 -16.33
C VAL A 234 -2.06 25.92 -15.81
N MET A 235 -2.46 26.23 -14.57
CA MET A 235 -2.21 27.54 -13.98
C MET A 235 -0.72 27.86 -13.82
N LEU A 236 0.08 26.89 -13.34
CA LEU A 236 1.52 27.05 -13.20
C LEU A 236 2.18 27.26 -14.57
N MET A 237 1.80 26.46 -15.57
CA MET A 237 2.32 26.59 -16.93
C MET A 237 1.94 27.94 -17.54
N MET A 238 0.71 28.42 -17.34
CA MET A 238 0.28 29.74 -17.78
C MET A 238 1.03 30.87 -17.06
N ALA A 239 1.29 30.74 -15.76
CA ALA A 239 2.08 31.72 -15.01
C ALA A 239 3.53 31.82 -15.54
N VAL A 240 4.15 30.69 -15.86
CA VAL A 240 5.49 30.64 -16.48
C VAL A 240 5.47 31.31 -17.85
N VAL A 241 4.46 31.03 -18.68
CA VAL A 241 4.31 31.67 -20.01
C VAL A 241 4.11 33.18 -19.88
N VAL A 242 3.24 33.63 -18.97
CA VAL A 242 3.00 35.06 -18.73
C VAL A 242 4.27 35.76 -18.23
N ALA A 243 4.97 35.17 -17.27
CA ALA A 243 6.22 35.73 -16.76
C ALA A 243 7.30 35.81 -17.86
N PHE A 244 7.42 34.78 -18.69
CA PHE A 244 8.30 34.79 -19.86
C PHE A 244 7.95 35.92 -20.82
N PHE A 245 6.66 36.10 -21.16
CA PHE A 245 6.21 37.19 -22.04
C PHE A 245 6.44 38.58 -21.43
N VAL A 246 6.24 38.75 -20.13
CA VAL A 246 6.51 40.02 -19.43
C VAL A 246 7.99 40.35 -19.45
N ILE A 247 8.85 39.38 -19.13
CA ILE A 247 10.31 39.56 -19.17
C ILE A 247 10.75 39.88 -20.60
N LEU A 248 10.25 39.13 -21.58
CA LEU A 248 10.59 39.31 -22.99
C LEU A 248 10.11 40.67 -23.52
N LYS A 249 8.95 41.15 -23.08
CA LYS A 249 8.47 42.50 -23.36
C LYS A 249 9.39 43.58 -22.78
N ILE A 250 9.80 43.42 -21.51
CA ILE A 250 10.73 44.35 -20.84
C ILE A 250 12.10 44.37 -21.56
N VAL A 251 12.61 43.21 -21.98
CA VAL A 251 13.90 43.10 -22.68
C VAL A 251 13.84 43.63 -24.10
N LEU A 252 12.72 43.49 -24.80
CA LEU A 252 12.53 44.01 -26.17
C LEU A 252 12.08 45.47 -26.23
N GLY A 253 11.71 46.09 -25.11
CA GLY A 253 11.40 47.52 -25.03
C GLY A 253 10.05 47.94 -25.63
N PHE A 254 9.04 47.06 -25.61
CA PHE A 254 7.65 47.37 -25.97
C PHE A 254 6.79 47.77 -24.77
#